data_AF-A0A4R9VR55-F1
#
_entry.id   AF-A0A4R9VR55-F1
#
_cell.length_a   1.000
_cell.length_b   1.000
_cell.length_c   1.000
_cell.angle_alpha   90.00
_cell.angle_beta   90.00
_cell.angle_gamma   90.00
#
_symmetry.space_group_name_H-M   'P 1'
#
loop_
_entity.id
_entity.type
_entity.pdbx_description
1 polymer ?
#
loop_
_entity_poly.entity_id
_entity_poly.type
_entity_poly.pdbx_seq_one_letter_code
_entity_poly.pdbx_strand_id
1 'polypeptide(L)'
;GTMQYPKYLGKLVQIVLKLITLITGKRRCLKWLNQIMYKTFNKNIKNSKSKNDWLSSDEQEVEKFEKDPYTGFLVSNQLIFETVKYMLQTSKLKNIKKMKSGLPILLISGKDDAIGNYGKGIRHLGKLYKKGNI
;
A
#
# COMPACT_ATOMS: atom_id res chain seq x y z
N GLY A 1 0.09 2.36 -6.87
CA GLY A 1 -0.14 3.62 -6.15
C GLY A 1 0.77 3.78 -4.93
N THR A 2 0.96 5.00 -4.46
CA THR A 2 1.54 5.28 -3.13
C THR A 2 0.41 5.49 -2.14
N MET A 3 0.28 4.60 -1.15
CA MET A 3 -0.74 4.73 -0.13
C MET A 3 -0.43 5.93 0.76
N GLN A 4 -1.38 6.86 0.85
CA GLN A 4 -1.24 8.04 1.69
C GLN A 4 -2.36 8.10 2.71
N TYR A 5 -1.99 7.93 3.97
CA TYR A 5 -2.87 8.13 5.11
C TYR A 5 -2.69 9.54 5.69
N PRO A 6 -3.74 10.12 6.29
CA PRO A 6 -3.56 11.19 7.26
C PRO A 6 -2.50 10.77 8.29
N LYS A 7 -1.51 11.63 8.55
CA LYS A 7 -0.30 11.28 9.34
C LYS A 7 -0.64 10.68 10.71
N TYR A 8 -1.69 11.17 11.36
CA TYR A 8 -2.14 10.70 12.67
C TYR A 8 -2.71 9.28 12.58
N LEU A 9 -3.57 9.02 11.60
CA LEU A 9 -4.19 7.73 11.39
C LEU A 9 -3.13 6.67 11.05
N GLY A 10 -2.17 7.03 10.18
CA GLY A 10 -1.05 6.16 9.85
C GLY A 10 -0.22 5.76 11.07
N LYS A 11 0.10 6.72 11.95
CA LYS A 11 0.84 6.44 13.20
C LYS A 11 0.07 5.51 14.13
N LEU A 12 -1.24 5.71 14.27
CA LEU A 12 -2.09 4.84 15.10
C LEU A 12 -2.09 3.41 14.57
N VAL A 13 -2.32 3.24 13.26
CA VAL A 13 -2.26 1.93 12.59
C VAL A 13 -0.89 1.28 12.79
N GLN A 14 0.20 2.05 12.64
CA GLN A 14 1.55 1.56 12.87
C GLN A 14 1.76 1.05 14.30
N ILE A 15 1.26 1.76 15.32
CA ILE A 15 1.37 1.35 16.73
C ILE A 15 0.58 0.05 16.97
N VAL A 16 -0.66 -0.01 16.48
CA VAL A 16 -1.52 -1.20 16.60
C VAL A 16 -0.86 -2.42 15.94
N LEU A 17 -0.35 -2.27 14.71
CA LEU A 17 0.38 -3.32 14.00
C LEU A 17 1.65 -3.75 14.73
N LYS A 18 2.36 -2.81 15.38
CA LYS A 18 3.54 -3.13 16.20
C LYS A 18 3.14 -4.00 17.38
N LEU A 19 2.08 -3.65 18.11
CA LEU A 19 1.60 -4.41 19.26
C LEU A 19 1.13 -5.81 18.85
N ILE A 20 0.33 -5.92 17.78
CA ILE A 20 -0.09 -7.22 17.22
C ILE A 20 1.12 -8.08 16.88
N THR A 21 2.10 -7.51 16.16
CA THR A 21 3.32 -8.23 15.75
C THR A 21 4.15 -8.69 16.94
N LEU A 22 4.25 -7.88 18.00
CA LEU A 22 4.97 -8.23 19.23
C LEU A 22 4.27 -9.35 20.01
N ILE A 23 2.95 -9.27 20.18
CA ILE A 23 2.15 -10.22 20.97
C ILE A 23 2.00 -11.56 20.24
N THR A 24 1.72 -11.53 18.93
CA THR A 24 1.36 -12.74 18.17
C THR A 24 2.55 -13.40 17.45
N GLY A 25 3.72 -12.75 17.48
CA GLY A 25 4.95 -13.20 16.86
C GLY A 25 5.20 -12.62 15.48
N LYS A 26 6.47 -12.27 15.22
CA LYS A 26 6.93 -11.60 13.98
C LYS A 26 6.76 -12.43 12.72
N ARG A 27 7.08 -13.73 12.78
CA ARG A 27 7.08 -14.66 11.64
C ARG A 27 5.71 -15.26 11.35
N ARG A 28 4.72 -15.06 12.23
CA ARG A 28 3.37 -15.60 12.05
C ARG A 28 2.67 -14.88 10.89
N CYS A 29 1.94 -15.61 10.08
CA CYS A 29 1.10 -15.06 9.02
C CYS A 29 -0.37 -15.10 9.47
N LEU A 30 -0.85 -14.05 10.13
CA LEU A 30 -2.24 -13.97 10.57
C LEU A 30 -3.18 -13.80 9.36
N LYS A 31 -4.08 -14.78 9.17
CA LYS A 31 -5.07 -14.77 8.07
C LYS A 31 -5.94 -13.51 8.08
N TRP A 32 -6.49 -13.16 9.24
CA TRP A 32 -7.36 -11.98 9.38
C TRP A 32 -6.61 -10.67 9.10
N LEU A 33 -5.33 -10.60 9.46
CA LEU A 33 -4.52 -9.40 9.23
C LEU A 33 -4.25 -9.19 7.75
N ASN A 34 -3.93 -10.28 7.03
CA ASN A 34 -3.83 -10.26 5.57
C ASN A 34 -5.18 -9.88 4.94
N GLN A 35 -6.30 -10.42 5.45
CA GLN A 35 -7.65 -10.12 4.97
C GLN A 35 -8.04 -8.65 5.02
N ILE A 36 -7.62 -7.92 6.06
CA ILE A 36 -7.92 -6.50 6.18
C ILE A 36 -7.35 -5.70 4.99
N MET A 37 -6.16 -6.08 4.50
CA MET A 37 -5.50 -5.37 3.40
C MET A 37 -6.35 -5.38 2.13
N TYR A 38 -6.66 -6.58 1.61
CA TYR A 38 -7.38 -6.70 0.33
C TYR A 38 -8.87 -6.35 0.44
N LYS A 39 -9.53 -6.62 1.58
CA LYS A 39 -10.92 -6.15 1.79
C LYS A 39 -11.05 -4.63 1.69
N THR A 40 -10.05 -3.90 2.17
CA THR A 40 -10.04 -2.43 2.11
C THR A 40 -9.96 -1.95 0.66
N PHE A 41 -9.19 -2.63 -0.18
CA PHE A 41 -8.98 -2.23 -1.58
C PHE A 41 -10.19 -2.57 -2.47
N ASN A 42 -10.85 -3.71 -2.21
CA ASN A 42 -12.07 -4.09 -2.94
C ASN A 42 -13.32 -3.29 -2.56
N LYS A 43 -13.28 -2.47 -1.50
CA LYS A 43 -14.49 -1.87 -0.89
C LYS A 43 -15.39 -1.11 -1.88
N ASN A 44 -14.83 -0.46 -2.89
CA ASN A 44 -15.58 0.34 -3.85
C ASN A 44 -15.85 -0.38 -5.18
N ILE A 45 -15.48 -1.66 -5.30
CA ILE A 45 -15.74 -2.48 -6.48
C ILE A 45 -17.11 -3.11 -6.32
N LYS A 46 -18.05 -2.71 -7.18
CA LYS A 46 -19.39 -3.29 -7.21
C LYS A 46 -19.31 -4.70 -7.79
N ASN A 47 -20.10 -5.63 -7.25
CA ASN A 47 -20.19 -7.01 -7.71
C ASN A 47 -18.84 -7.73 -7.80
N SER A 48 -17.97 -7.49 -6.81
CA SER A 48 -16.66 -8.16 -6.72
C SER A 48 -16.83 -9.68 -6.74
N LYS A 49 -16.18 -10.34 -7.69
CA LYS A 49 -16.17 -11.80 -7.90
C LYS A 49 -14.98 -12.45 -7.20
N SER A 50 -13.90 -11.70 -6.98
CA SER A 50 -12.69 -12.17 -6.28
C SER A 50 -12.20 -11.15 -5.24
N LYS A 51 -11.55 -11.66 -4.18
CA LYS A 51 -10.81 -10.85 -3.19
C LYS A 51 -9.67 -10.02 -3.79
N ASN A 52 -9.30 -10.26 -5.05
CA ASN A 52 -8.19 -9.66 -5.77
C ASN A 52 -8.63 -8.71 -6.90
N ASP A 53 -9.92 -8.46 -7.06
CA ASP A 53 -10.46 -7.55 -8.12
C ASP A 53 -9.86 -6.14 -8.09
N TRP A 54 -9.32 -5.69 -6.97
CA TRP A 54 -8.60 -4.42 -6.87
C TRP A 54 -7.32 -4.34 -7.70
N LEU A 55 -6.77 -5.47 -8.16
CA LEU A 55 -5.54 -5.52 -8.95
C LEU A 55 -5.74 -5.00 -10.38
N SER A 56 -6.84 -5.38 -11.02
CA SER A 56 -7.09 -5.09 -12.43
C SER A 56 -8.59 -5.07 -12.73
N SER A 57 -9.00 -4.21 -13.66
CA SER A 57 -10.34 -4.25 -14.24
C SER A 57 -10.51 -5.39 -15.25
N ASP A 58 -9.41 -5.98 -15.72
CA ASP A 58 -9.42 -7.16 -16.58
C ASP A 58 -9.49 -8.43 -15.73
N GLU A 59 -10.62 -9.13 -15.82
CA GLU A 59 -10.88 -10.37 -15.08
C GLU A 59 -9.87 -11.48 -15.42
N GLN A 60 -9.35 -11.51 -16.66
CA GLN A 60 -8.36 -12.52 -17.07
C GLN A 60 -7.02 -12.31 -16.36
N GLU A 61 -6.62 -11.06 -16.13
CA GLU A 61 -5.38 -10.74 -15.40
C GLU A 61 -5.52 -11.07 -13.90
N VAL A 62 -6.70 -10.86 -13.32
CA VAL A 62 -6.99 -11.29 -11.94
C VAL A 62 -6.94 -12.82 -11.84
N GLU A 63 -7.54 -13.53 -12.79
CA GLU A 63 -7.51 -15.01 -12.82
C GLU A 63 -6.09 -15.57 -12.97
N LYS A 64 -5.26 -14.97 -13.84
CA LYS A 64 -3.84 -15.32 -13.97
C LYS A 64 -3.10 -15.14 -12.65
N PHE A 65 -3.33 -14.01 -11.97
CA PHE A 65 -2.74 -13.77 -10.66
C PHE A 65 -3.16 -14.85 -9.65
N GLU A 66 -4.43 -15.25 -9.62
CA GLU A 66 -4.92 -16.24 -8.66
C GLU A 66 -4.46 -17.67 -8.91
N LYS A 67 -4.21 -18.03 -10.18
CA LYS A 67 -3.71 -19.35 -10.56
C LYS A 67 -2.19 -19.49 -10.41
N ASP A 68 -1.46 -18.39 -10.28
CA ASP A 68 0.00 -18.41 -10.13
C ASP A 68 0.41 -18.94 -8.73
N PRO A 69 1.17 -20.05 -8.65
CA PRO A 69 1.61 -20.60 -7.37
C PRO A 69 2.57 -19.69 -6.59
N TYR A 70 3.15 -18.66 -7.20
CA TYR A 70 4.09 -17.73 -6.59
C TYR A 70 3.44 -16.44 -6.07
N THR A 71 2.12 -16.31 -6.12
CA THR A 71 1.39 -15.10 -5.71
C THR A 71 0.35 -15.41 -4.63
N GLY A 72 -0.38 -14.39 -4.16
CA GLY A 72 -1.56 -14.57 -3.29
C GLY A 72 -1.31 -15.17 -1.90
N PHE A 73 -0.06 -15.48 -1.57
CA PHE A 73 0.33 -16.10 -0.31
C PHE A 73 0.21 -15.13 0.87
N LEU A 74 0.03 -15.69 2.06
CA LEU A 74 -0.05 -14.89 3.29
C LEU A 74 1.34 -14.38 3.65
N VAL A 75 1.42 -13.10 3.98
CA VAL A 75 2.66 -12.48 4.45
C VAL A 75 2.70 -12.42 5.97
N SER A 76 3.92 -12.35 6.51
CA SER A 76 4.15 -12.28 7.94
C SER A 76 3.65 -10.97 8.55
N ASN A 77 3.29 -11.02 9.83
CA ASN A 77 2.89 -9.85 10.61
C ASN A 77 3.96 -8.74 10.55
N GLN A 78 5.24 -9.14 10.63
CA GLN A 78 6.37 -8.21 10.53
C GLN A 78 6.42 -7.51 9.17
N LEU A 79 6.15 -8.21 8.07
CA LEU A 79 6.13 -7.58 6.75
C LEU A 79 5.05 -6.51 6.67
N ILE A 80 3.81 -6.84 7.08
CA ILE A 80 2.69 -5.88 7.07
C ILE A 80 3.03 -4.64 7.89
N PHE A 81 3.59 -4.83 9.10
CA PHE A 81 4.03 -3.72 9.95
C PHE A 81 5.11 -2.86 9.30
N GLU A 82 6.19 -3.46 8.76
CA GLU A 82 7.30 -2.71 8.14
C GLU A 82 6.84 -1.98 6.88
N THR A 83 5.99 -2.59 6.06
CA THR A 83 5.41 -1.95 4.88
C THR A 83 4.68 -0.67 5.26
N VAL A 84 3.77 -0.71 6.26
CA VAL A 84 3.06 0.50 6.73
C VAL A 84 4.04 1.53 7.32
N LYS A 85 4.98 1.09 8.16
CA LYS A 85 6.01 1.95 8.76
C LYS A 85 6.81 2.70 7.70
N TYR A 86 7.32 2.01 6.68
CA TYR A 86 8.15 2.62 5.65
C TYR A 86 7.36 3.46 4.65
N MET A 87 6.10 3.13 4.37
CA MET A 87 5.21 4.01 3.58
C MET A 87 5.06 5.39 4.25
N LEU A 88 4.90 5.44 5.57
CA LEU A 88 4.84 6.70 6.32
C LEU A 88 6.16 7.44 6.40
N GLN A 89 7.29 6.74 6.29
CA GLN A 89 8.62 7.35 6.32
C GLN A 89 9.01 7.93 4.96
N THR A 90 8.85 7.17 3.88
CA THR A 90 9.24 7.58 2.52
C THR A 90 8.47 8.80 2.04
N SER A 91 7.23 8.98 2.49
CA SER A 91 6.39 10.15 2.18
C SER A 91 6.76 11.42 2.98
N LYS A 92 7.75 11.39 3.87
CA LYS A 92 8.16 12.58 4.64
C LYS A 92 9.07 13.48 3.79
N LEU A 93 8.76 14.77 3.72
CA LEU A 93 9.57 15.76 3.00
C LEU A 93 11.07 15.71 3.39
N LYS A 94 11.38 15.52 4.68
CA LYS A 94 12.78 15.38 5.16
C LYS A 94 13.53 14.18 4.57
N ASN A 95 12.81 13.12 4.19
CA ASN A 95 13.39 11.93 3.58
C ASN A 95 13.43 12.09 2.06
N ILE A 96 12.42 12.71 1.46
CA ILE A 96 12.40 13.07 0.03
C ILE A 96 13.58 13.97 -0.31
N LYS A 97 13.89 14.97 0.52
CA LYS A 97 15.05 15.88 0.36
C LYS A 97 16.42 15.18 0.39
N LYS A 98 16.48 13.88 0.75
CA LYS A 98 17.73 13.09 0.67
C LYS A 98 17.97 12.51 -0.72
N MET A 99 16.97 12.54 -1.60
CA MET A 99 17.11 12.10 -2.99
C MET A 99 17.99 13.10 -3.76
N LYS A 100 18.60 12.64 -4.86
CA LYS A 100 19.38 13.49 -5.75
C LYS A 100 18.46 14.54 -6.39
N SER A 101 18.77 15.82 -6.18
CA SER A 101 18.02 16.92 -6.79
C SER A 101 18.14 16.88 -8.32
N GLY A 102 17.04 17.17 -9.01
CA GLY A 102 16.97 17.14 -10.47
C GLY A 102 16.94 15.73 -11.08
N LEU A 103 16.73 14.69 -10.28
CA LEU A 103 16.50 13.33 -10.78
C LEU A 103 15.17 13.31 -11.56
N PRO A 104 15.15 12.95 -12.85
CA PRO A 104 13.90 12.81 -13.59
C PRO A 104 13.07 11.67 -12.99
N ILE A 105 11.82 11.95 -12.61
CA ILE A 105 10.90 10.97 -12.03
C ILE A 105 9.60 10.93 -12.82
N LEU A 106 9.22 9.74 -13.26
CA LEU A 106 7.92 9.44 -13.85
C LEU A 106 6.99 8.83 -12.80
N LEU A 107 5.81 9.43 -12.63
CA LEU A 107 4.77 8.97 -11.71
C LEU A 107 3.56 8.46 -12.50
N ILE A 108 3.32 7.15 -12.48
CA ILE A 108 2.17 6.50 -13.14
C ILE A 108 1.30 5.75 -12.12
N SER A 109 -0.02 5.84 -12.27
CA SER A 109 -1.01 5.11 -11.47
C SER A 109 -2.33 5.03 -12.22
N GLY A 110 -3.08 3.95 -12.00
CA GLY A 110 -4.49 3.88 -12.43
C GLY A 110 -5.34 4.94 -11.72
N LYS A 111 -6.31 5.49 -12.44
CA LYS A 111 -7.28 6.46 -11.88
C LYS A 111 -8.17 5.81 -10.81
N ASP A 112 -8.46 4.52 -10.98
CA ASP A 112 -9.33 3.72 -10.11
C ASP A 112 -8.56 2.89 -9.07
N ASP A 113 -7.23 3.11 -8.94
CA ASP A 113 -6.38 2.43 -7.95
C ASP A 113 -6.74 2.87 -6.52
N ALA A 114 -7.38 1.95 -5.77
CA ALA A 114 -7.78 2.15 -4.38
C ALA A 114 -6.57 2.39 -3.44
N ILE A 115 -5.42 1.76 -3.71
CA ILE A 115 -4.18 1.97 -2.93
C ILE A 115 -3.72 3.42 -3.07
N GLY A 116 -3.77 3.95 -4.30
CA GLY A 116 -3.44 5.33 -4.61
C GLY A 116 -4.49 6.36 -4.20
N ASN A 117 -5.55 5.96 -3.48
CA ASN A 117 -6.72 6.80 -3.17
C ASN A 117 -7.30 7.44 -4.45
N TYR A 118 -7.53 6.63 -5.47
CA TYR A 118 -8.15 7.04 -6.73
C TYR A 118 -7.39 8.20 -7.40
N GLY A 119 -6.07 8.03 -7.51
CA GLY A 119 -5.14 9.01 -8.09
C GLY A 119 -4.78 10.21 -7.18
N LYS A 120 -5.41 10.39 -6.02
CA LYS A 120 -5.08 11.50 -5.10
C LYS A 120 -3.68 11.35 -4.49
N GLY A 121 -3.31 10.12 -4.12
CA GLY A 121 -2.01 9.82 -3.50
C GLY A 121 -0.83 10.14 -4.40
N ILE A 122 -0.89 9.76 -5.69
CA ILE A 122 0.19 10.04 -6.64
C ILE A 122 0.32 11.54 -6.95
N ARG A 123 -0.80 12.27 -7.05
CA ARG A 123 -0.79 13.74 -7.23
C ARG A 123 -0.19 14.44 -6.02
N HIS A 124 -0.49 13.99 -4.81
CA HIS A 124 0.13 14.53 -3.60
C HIS A 124 1.64 14.23 -3.55
N LEU A 125 2.05 13.01 -3.92
CA LEU A 125 3.47 12.66 -4.00
C LEU A 125 4.22 13.59 -4.98
N GLY A 126 3.66 13.84 -6.16
CA GLY A 126 4.24 14.81 -7.11
C GLY A 126 4.39 16.22 -6.52
N LYS A 127 3.42 16.69 -5.73
CA LYS A 127 3.54 17.96 -4.99
C LYS A 127 4.66 17.92 -3.94
N LEU A 128 4.85 16.80 -3.26
CA LEU A 128 5.93 16.63 -2.28
C LEU A 128 7.31 16.59 -2.94
N TYR A 129 7.46 15.95 -4.09
CA TYR A 129 8.71 15.93 -4.86
C TYR A 129 9.09 17.34 -5.31
N LYS A 130 8.15 18.09 -5.90
CA LYS A 130 8.36 19.51 -6.24
C LYS A 130 8.79 20.35 -5.03
N LYS A 131 8.15 20.17 -3.87
CA LYS A 131 8.55 20.84 -2.61
C LYS A 131 9.92 20.40 -2.08
N GLY A 132 10.35 19.19 -2.43
CA GLY A 132 11.63 18.62 -2.06
C GLY A 132 12.78 19.04 -2.98
N ASN A 133 12.50 19.83 -4.02
CA ASN A 133 13.43 20.11 -5.13
C ASN A 133 13.94 18.83 -5.80
N ILE A 134 13.06 17.85 -5.89
CA ILE A 134 13.24 16.61 -6.64
C ILE A 134 12.55 16.75 -7.98
#